data_AF-A0A7V7AR99-F1
#
_entry.id   AF-A0A7V7AR99-F1
#
_cell.length_a   1.000
_cell.length_b   1.000
_cell.length_c   1.000
_cell.angle_alpha   90.00
_cell.angle_beta   90.00
_cell.angle_gamma   90.00
#
_symmetry.space_group_name_H-M   'P 1'
#
loop_
_entity.id
_entity.type
_entity.pdbx_description
1 polymer ?
#
loop_
_entity_poly.entity_id
_entity_poly.type
_entity_poly.pdbx_seq_one_letter_code
_entity_poly.pdbx_strand_id
1 'polypeptide(L)'
;MAGLSKREEIQQFRRQATEEDFKRLKELIRTGKVSVSIGRGKSRALLKRTQKGYYYASFGSAILLAAATLYCIAINQTWLAGFGFATTVVIMIRFWRSMTRRMSAWSVEEKKNFDYAYFTNVISLKKDDEEFHYPEYHWKDVL
;
A
#
# COMPACT_ATOMS: atom_id res chain seq x y z
N MET A 1 -26.47 -6.40 23.98
CA MET A 1 -25.02 -6.53 24.27
C MET A 1 -24.33 -5.38 23.58
N ALA A 2 -23.83 -4.39 24.32
CA ALA A 2 -23.06 -3.30 23.73
C ALA A 2 -21.73 -3.89 23.25
N GLY A 3 -21.56 -4.04 21.93
CA GLY A 3 -20.28 -4.44 21.35
C GLY A 3 -19.21 -3.43 21.75
N LEU A 4 -17.99 -3.91 21.99
CA LEU A 4 -16.83 -3.06 22.24
C LEU A 4 -16.71 -2.00 21.13
N SER A 5 -16.31 -0.78 21.51
CA SER A 5 -15.99 0.22 20.50
C SER A 5 -14.83 -0.28 19.63
N LYS A 6 -14.85 0.00 18.32
CA LYS A 6 -13.76 -0.39 17.39
C LYS A 6 -12.36 0.01 17.89
N ARG A 7 -12.28 1.07 18.70
CA ARG A 7 -11.04 1.52 19.35
C ARG A 7 -10.57 0.58 20.47
N GLU A 8 -11.50 0.03 21.23
CA GLU A 8 -11.24 -0.92 22.33
C GLU A 8 -10.84 -2.28 21.79
N GLU A 9 -11.48 -2.75 20.71
CA GLU A 9 -11.04 -3.95 19.97
C GLU A 9 -9.59 -3.81 19.51
N ILE A 10 -9.25 -2.72 18.81
CA ILE A 10 -7.86 -2.48 18.36
C ILE A 10 -6.88 -2.42 19.54
N GLN A 11 -7.28 -1.86 20.69
CA GLN A 11 -6.43 -1.84 21.88
C GLN A 11 -6.24 -3.22 22.49
N GLN A 12 -7.28 -4.07 22.51
CA GLN A 12 -7.16 -5.45 22.97
C GLN A 12 -6.24 -6.26 22.06
N PHE A 13 -6.41 -6.17 20.73
CA PHE A 13 -5.52 -6.80 19.76
C PHE A 13 -4.07 -6.35 19.97
N ARG A 14 -3.81 -5.04 20.11
CA ARG A 14 -2.44 -4.54 20.36
C ARG A 14 -1.78 -5.09 21.63
N ARG A 15 -2.57 -5.42 22.67
CA ARG A 15 -2.06 -5.99 23.92
C ARG A 15 -1.69 -7.48 23.78
N GLN A 16 -2.26 -8.19 22.80
CA GLN A 16 -2.03 -9.63 22.59
C GLN A 16 -0.70 -9.94 21.89
N ALA A 17 -0.08 -8.94 21.24
CA ALA A 17 1.17 -9.10 20.52
C ALA A 17 2.30 -8.25 21.09
N THR A 18 3.45 -8.87 21.32
CA THR A 18 4.68 -8.22 21.82
C THR A 18 5.54 -7.67 20.67
N GLU A 19 6.64 -6.98 21.00
CA GLU A 19 7.65 -6.62 19.98
C GLU A 19 8.44 -7.84 19.48
N GLU A 20 8.62 -8.87 20.31
CA GLU A 20 9.28 -10.11 19.90
C GLU A 20 8.45 -10.86 18.87
N ASP A 21 7.13 -10.92 19.07
CA ASP A 21 6.19 -11.49 18.10
C ASP A 21 6.31 -10.77 16.74
N PHE A 22 6.44 -9.44 16.75
CA PHE A 22 6.63 -8.67 15.54
C PHE A 22 7.99 -8.92 14.87
N LYS A 23 9.07 -9.09 15.65
CA LYS A 23 10.39 -9.46 15.10
C LYS A 23 10.34 -10.83 14.41
N ARG A 24 9.67 -11.82 15.01
CA ARG A 24 9.46 -13.14 14.41
C ARG A 24 8.65 -13.04 13.12
N LEU A 25 7.56 -12.26 13.12
CA LEU A 25 6.79 -12.03 11.91
C LEU A 25 7.65 -11.42 10.79
N LYS A 26 8.45 -10.41 11.12
CA LYS A 26 9.36 -9.75 10.17
C LYS A 26 10.38 -10.72 9.59
N GLU A 27 10.86 -11.69 10.39
CA GLU A 27 11.75 -12.76 9.92
C GLU A 27 11.02 -13.76 9.01
N LEU A 28 9.79 -14.16 9.33
CA LEU A 28 8.96 -14.98 8.46
C LEU A 28 8.66 -14.31 7.10
N ILE A 29 8.43 -12.99 7.12
CA ILE A 29 8.27 -12.19 5.90
C ILE A 29 9.57 -12.16 5.10
N ARG A 30 10.72 -11.98 5.78
CA ARG A 30 12.03 -11.94 5.13
C ARG A 30 12.45 -13.28 4.52
N THR A 31 12.11 -14.38 5.18
CA THR A 31 12.39 -15.75 4.70
C THR A 31 11.39 -16.22 3.64
N GLY A 32 10.35 -15.43 3.35
CA GLY A 32 9.34 -15.75 2.35
C GLY A 32 8.28 -16.76 2.81
N LYS A 33 8.31 -17.18 4.08
CA LYS A 33 7.29 -18.06 4.68
C LYS A 33 5.93 -17.37 4.82
N VAL A 34 5.94 -16.05 4.96
CA VAL A 34 4.74 -15.20 5.01
C VAL A 34 4.86 -14.12 3.96
N SER A 35 3.82 -13.94 3.16
CA SER A 35 3.74 -12.84 2.19
C SER A 35 2.80 -11.75 2.69
N VAL A 36 3.18 -10.49 2.45
CA VAL A 36 2.33 -9.33 2.75
C VAL A 36 1.65 -8.88 1.47
N SER A 37 0.34 -9.02 1.40
CA SER A 37 -0.48 -8.51 0.31
C SER A 37 -0.91 -7.07 0.63
N ILE A 38 -0.95 -6.21 -0.40
CA ILE A 38 -1.30 -4.79 -0.25
C ILE A 38 -2.47 -4.45 -1.15
N GLY A 39 -3.57 -4.00 -0.56
CA GLY A 39 -4.72 -3.50 -1.30
C GLY A 39 -4.40 -2.20 -2.04
N ARG A 40 -4.48 -2.20 -3.38
CA ARG A 40 -4.16 -1.03 -4.23
C ARG A 40 -4.96 0.22 -3.89
N GLY A 41 -6.26 0.07 -3.58
CA GLY A 41 -7.14 1.21 -3.24
C GLY A 41 -6.79 1.83 -1.88
N LYS A 42 -6.55 0.99 -0.87
CA LYS A 42 -6.28 1.44 0.52
C LYS A 42 -4.85 1.94 0.70
N SER A 43 -3.88 1.38 -0.02
CA SER A 43 -2.50 1.89 -0.08
C SER A 43 -2.43 3.33 -0.61
N ARG A 44 -3.27 3.70 -1.58
CA ARG A 44 -3.39 5.09 -2.05
C ARG A 44 -3.82 6.03 -0.93
N ALA A 45 -4.82 5.64 -0.14
CA ALA A 45 -5.30 6.44 0.99
C ALA A 45 -4.23 6.61 2.07
N LEU A 46 -3.49 5.55 2.38
CA LEU A 46 -2.38 5.60 3.33
C LEU A 46 -1.23 6.47 2.81
N LEU A 47 -0.84 6.34 1.54
CA LEU A 47 0.21 7.13 0.91
C LEU A 47 -0.15 8.62 0.87
N LYS A 48 -1.42 8.96 0.58
CA LYS A 48 -1.95 10.32 0.69
C LYS A 48 -1.91 10.84 2.14
N ARG A 49 -1.75 10.00 3.15
CA ARG A 49 -1.62 10.44 4.55
C ARG A 49 -0.16 10.55 4.98
N THR A 50 0.66 9.56 4.62
CA THR A 50 2.05 9.41 5.09
C THR A 50 3.08 10.07 4.17
N GLN A 51 2.87 10.08 2.86
CA GLN A 51 3.81 10.57 1.84
C GLN A 51 3.13 11.46 0.79
N LYS A 52 2.42 12.49 1.26
CA LYS A 52 1.65 13.45 0.42
C LYS A 52 2.48 14.06 -0.71
N GLY A 53 3.67 14.58 -0.39
CA GLY A 53 4.51 15.27 -1.37
C GLY A 53 4.86 14.38 -2.57
N TYR A 54 5.29 13.15 -2.30
CA TYR A 54 5.61 12.17 -3.35
C TYR A 54 4.39 11.81 -4.20
N TYR A 55 3.23 11.60 -3.57
CA TYR A 55 1.97 11.31 -4.25
C TYR A 55 1.59 12.42 -5.22
N TYR A 56 1.50 13.66 -4.72
CA TYR A 56 1.02 14.80 -5.52
C TYR A 56 2.02 15.22 -6.58
N ALA A 57 3.33 15.15 -6.33
CA ALA A 57 4.34 15.41 -7.35
C ALA A 57 4.20 14.43 -8.52
N SER A 58 4.15 13.13 -8.23
CA SER A 58 4.06 12.10 -9.28
C SER A 58 2.74 12.17 -10.06
N PHE A 59 1.63 12.41 -9.34
CA PHE A 59 0.31 12.57 -9.97
C PHE A 59 0.23 13.85 -10.82
N GLY A 60 0.80 14.95 -10.33
CA GLY A 60 0.90 16.21 -11.08
C GLY A 60 1.71 16.05 -12.37
N SER A 61 2.85 15.35 -12.32
CA SER A 61 3.63 15.04 -13.53
C SER A 61 2.82 14.27 -14.56
N ALA A 62 2.03 13.27 -14.14
CA ALA A 62 1.18 12.51 -15.05
C ALA A 62 0.11 13.37 -15.72
N ILE A 63 -0.50 14.32 -14.98
CA ILE A 63 -1.47 15.28 -15.53
C ILE A 63 -0.82 16.19 -16.59
N LEU A 64 0.37 16.74 -16.29
CA LEU A 64 1.08 17.61 -17.23
C LEU A 64 1.43 16.88 -18.54
N LEU A 65 1.87 15.63 -18.44
CA LEU A 65 2.14 14.78 -19.60
C LEU A 65 0.89 14.46 -20.41
N ALA A 66 -0.24 14.20 -19.74
CA ALA A 66 -1.52 13.98 -20.42
C ALA A 66 -1.97 15.24 -21.17
N ALA A 67 -1.85 16.42 -20.54
CA ALA A 67 -2.17 17.70 -21.17
C ALA A 67 -1.26 17.99 -22.39
N ALA A 68 0.04 17.74 -22.28
CA ALA A 68 0.98 17.86 -23.38
C ALA A 68 0.63 16.91 -24.54
N THR A 69 0.22 15.68 -24.22
CA THR A 69 -0.21 14.70 -25.24
C THR A 69 -1.45 15.19 -26.00
N LEU A 70 -2.44 15.73 -25.29
CA LEU A 70 -3.64 16.32 -25.91
C LEU A 70 -3.29 17.52 -26.80
N TYR A 71 -2.35 18.35 -26.37
CA TYR A 71 -1.87 19.47 -27.19
C TYR A 71 -1.20 18.98 -28.49
N CYS A 72 -0.37 17.93 -28.43
CA CYS A 72 0.22 17.32 -29.63
C CYS A 72 -0.83 16.79 -30.61
N ILE A 73 -1.95 16.24 -30.11
CA ILE A 73 -3.08 15.82 -30.96
C ILE A 73 -3.71 17.05 -31.64
N ALA A 74 -3.91 18.14 -30.90
CA ALA A 74 -4.53 19.35 -31.43
C ALA A 74 -3.74 19.99 -32.59
N ILE A 75 -2.41 19.85 -32.59
CA ILE A 75 -1.54 20.33 -33.67
C ILE A 75 -1.26 19.27 -34.75
N ASN A 76 -2.06 18.19 -34.81
CA ASN A 76 -1.94 17.08 -35.78
C ASN A 76 -0.58 16.35 -35.77
N GLN A 77 0.18 16.45 -34.67
CA GLN A 77 1.45 15.73 -34.47
C GLN A 77 1.18 14.34 -33.87
N THR A 78 0.51 13.47 -34.65
CA THR A 78 0.03 12.14 -34.19
C THR A 78 1.14 11.22 -33.71
N TRP A 79 2.34 11.29 -34.30
CA TRP A 79 3.52 10.54 -33.84
C TRP A 79 3.94 10.95 -32.42
N LEU A 80 4.06 12.26 -32.16
CA LEU A 80 4.40 12.78 -30.83
C LEU A 80 3.30 12.45 -29.80
N ALA A 81 2.03 12.49 -30.22
CA ALA A 81 0.91 12.08 -29.36
C ALA A 81 0.98 10.59 -28.98
N GLY A 82 1.32 9.71 -29.93
CA GLY A 82 1.51 8.28 -29.65
C GLY A 82 2.62 8.03 -28.62
N PHE A 83 3.75 8.72 -28.76
CA PHE A 83 4.84 8.70 -27.77
C PHE A 83 4.41 9.26 -26.41
N GLY A 84 3.66 10.36 -26.38
CA GLY A 84 3.14 10.97 -25.15
C GLY A 84 2.21 10.04 -24.39
N PHE A 85 1.32 9.34 -25.10
CA PHE A 85 0.43 8.34 -24.52
C PHE A 85 1.20 7.16 -23.92
N ALA A 86 2.12 6.56 -24.68
CA ALA A 86 2.94 5.45 -24.21
C ALA A 86 3.77 5.85 -22.97
N THR A 87 4.34 7.05 -22.99
CA THR A 87 5.13 7.60 -21.87
C THR A 87 4.26 7.79 -20.62
N THR A 88 3.05 8.32 -20.77
CA THR A 88 2.10 8.51 -19.67
C THR A 88 1.73 7.18 -19.02
N VAL A 89 1.45 6.16 -19.82
CA VAL A 89 1.13 4.80 -19.34
C VAL A 89 2.31 4.21 -18.57
N VAL A 90 3.53 4.30 -19.11
CA VAL A 90 4.75 3.80 -18.44
C VAL A 90 4.99 4.50 -17.12
N ILE A 91 4.81 5.83 -17.07
CA ILE A 91 4.95 6.61 -15.84
C ILE A 91 3.90 6.21 -14.81
N MET A 92 2.65 5.99 -15.21
CA MET A 92 1.62 5.48 -14.30
C MET A 92 1.98 4.10 -13.74
N ILE A 93 2.43 3.16 -14.57
CA ILE A 93 2.84 1.82 -14.12
C ILE A 93 4.01 1.91 -13.14
N ARG A 94 5.04 2.71 -13.48
CA ARG A 94 6.21 2.96 -12.62
C ARG A 94 5.79 3.58 -11.28
N PHE A 95 4.86 4.54 -11.32
CA PHE A 95 4.31 5.18 -10.13
C PHE A 95 3.61 4.17 -9.23
N TRP A 96 2.70 3.35 -9.76
CA TRP A 96 1.99 2.33 -8.97
C TRP A 96 2.95 1.31 -8.37
N ARG A 97 3.93 0.83 -9.14
CA ARG A 97 4.93 -0.11 -8.64
C ARG A 97 5.80 0.50 -7.53
N SER A 98 6.23 1.75 -7.70
CA SER A 98 6.98 2.49 -6.69
C SER A 98 6.14 2.72 -5.42
N MET A 99 4.87 3.08 -5.58
CA MET A 99 3.94 3.29 -4.49
C MET A 99 3.78 2.02 -3.65
N THR A 100 3.48 0.89 -4.27
CA THR A 100 3.31 -0.39 -3.56
C THR A 100 4.58 -0.78 -2.82
N ARG A 101 5.76 -0.59 -3.44
CA ARG A 101 7.05 -0.89 -2.79
C ARG A 101 7.33 0.00 -1.59
N ARG A 102 7.10 1.30 -1.69
CA ARG A 102 7.28 2.25 -0.58
C ARG A 102 6.30 1.96 0.56
N MET A 103 5.05 1.65 0.24
CA MET A 103 4.05 1.30 1.25
C MET A 103 4.39 -0.01 1.95
N SER A 104 4.86 -1.01 1.21
CA SER A 104 5.31 -2.30 1.77
C SER A 104 6.50 -2.11 2.72
N ALA A 105 7.51 -1.36 2.29
CA ALA A 105 8.67 -1.06 3.12
C ALA A 105 8.24 -0.33 4.41
N TRP A 106 7.47 0.75 4.27
CA TRP A 106 6.97 1.53 5.40
C TRP A 106 6.12 0.69 6.36
N SER A 107 5.26 -0.20 5.85
CA SER A 107 4.38 -1.03 6.69
C SER A 107 5.15 -2.09 7.47
N VAL A 108 6.31 -2.56 7.01
CA VAL A 108 7.10 -3.61 7.69
C VAL A 108 8.30 -3.03 8.46
N GLU A 109 8.52 -1.72 8.36
CA GLU A 109 9.63 -1.03 9.03
C GLU A 109 9.51 -1.09 10.56
N GLU A 110 8.37 -0.60 11.07
CA GLU A 110 8.06 -0.49 12.49
C GLU A 110 6.76 -1.21 12.84
N LYS A 111 6.66 -1.76 14.06
CA LYS A 111 5.44 -2.41 14.56
C LYS A 111 4.23 -1.49 14.50
N LYS A 112 4.40 -0.21 14.88
CA LYS A 112 3.31 0.77 14.86
C LYS A 112 2.76 1.00 13.44
N ASN A 113 3.63 1.01 12.43
CA ASN A 113 3.25 1.16 11.03
C ASN A 113 2.54 -0.09 10.54
N PHE A 114 3.06 -1.27 10.91
CA PHE A 114 2.47 -2.56 10.59
C PHE A 114 1.06 -2.69 11.17
N ASP A 115 0.93 -2.50 12.49
CA ASP A 115 -0.34 -2.53 13.21
C ASP A 115 -1.33 -1.56 12.57
N TYR A 116 -0.92 -0.32 12.31
CA TYR A 116 -1.78 0.65 11.67
C TYR A 116 -2.20 0.22 10.26
N ALA A 117 -1.30 -0.31 9.45
CA ALA A 117 -1.61 -0.78 8.10
C ALA A 117 -2.53 -2.02 8.11
N TYR A 118 -2.35 -2.93 9.07
CA TYR A 118 -3.16 -4.13 9.24
C TYR A 118 -4.58 -3.78 9.72
N PHE A 119 -4.71 -2.96 10.77
CA PHE A 119 -6.01 -2.54 11.31
C PHE A 119 -6.79 -1.59 10.39
N THR A 120 -6.12 -0.97 9.42
CA THR A 120 -6.78 -0.20 8.35
C THR A 120 -7.07 -1.04 7.10
N ASN A 121 -6.84 -2.35 7.17
CA ASN A 121 -7.02 -3.34 6.10
C ASN A 121 -6.26 -2.96 4.81
N VAL A 122 -5.16 -2.22 4.94
CA VAL A 122 -4.29 -1.86 3.82
C VAL A 122 -3.42 -3.04 3.44
N ILE A 123 -2.98 -3.80 4.45
CA ILE A 123 -2.21 -5.01 4.29
C ILE A 123 -3.00 -6.22 4.80
N SER A 124 -2.76 -7.36 4.18
CA SER A 124 -3.15 -8.69 4.64
C SER A 124 -1.90 -9.57 4.68
N LEU A 125 -1.92 -10.58 5.54
CA LEU A 125 -0.87 -11.58 5.59
C LEU A 125 -1.35 -12.83 4.88
N LYS A 126 -0.50 -13.44 4.05
CA LYS A 126 -0.79 -14.71 3.42
C LYS A 126 0.28 -15.72 3.81
N LYS A 127 -0.15 -16.83 4.40
CA LYS A 127 0.66 -17.98 4.78
C LYS A 127 -0.02 -19.20 4.20
N ASP A 128 0.74 -19.99 3.44
CA ASP A 128 0.22 -21.12 2.67
C ASP A 128 -0.95 -20.69 1.76
N ASP A 129 -2.16 -21.21 1.99
CA ASP A 129 -3.37 -20.89 1.21
C ASP A 129 -4.35 -19.96 1.94
N GLU A 130 -4.03 -19.54 3.17
CA GLU A 130 -4.90 -18.67 3.97
C GLU A 130 -4.45 -17.21 3.91
N GLU A 131 -5.43 -16.31 3.79
CA GLU A 131 -5.24 -14.86 3.84
C GLU A 131 -5.86 -14.31 5.13
N PHE A 132 -5.02 -13.73 5.97
CA PHE A 132 -5.35 -13.18 7.28
C PHE A 132 -5.50 -11.66 7.17
N HIS A 133 -6.70 -11.18 7.46
CA HIS A 133 -7.03 -9.76 7.51
C HIS A 133 -7.85 -9.42 8.75
N TYR A 134 -7.71 -8.18 9.21
CA TYR A 134 -8.56 -7.62 10.26
C TYR A 134 -9.98 -7.36 9.72
N PRO A 135 -11.05 -7.57 10.51
CA PRO A 135 -11.07 -7.95 11.92
C PRO A 135 -11.12 -9.44 12.20
N GLU A 136 -11.23 -10.28 11.17
CA GLU A 136 -11.46 -11.72 11.32
C GLU A 136 -10.29 -12.43 12.00
N TYR A 137 -9.06 -11.99 11.72
CA TYR A 137 -7.84 -12.62 12.23
C TYR A 137 -6.90 -11.63 12.91
N HIS A 138 -6.21 -12.08 13.95
CA HIS A 138 -5.06 -11.37 14.46
C HIS A 138 -3.85 -11.73 13.61
N TRP A 139 -3.00 -10.76 13.28
CA TRP A 139 -1.75 -11.05 12.55
C TRP A 139 -0.82 -12.03 13.29
N LYS A 140 -1.03 -12.26 14.59
CA LYS A 140 -0.24 -13.16 15.44
C LYS A 140 -0.58 -14.62 15.13
N ASP A 141 -1.77 -14.89 14.62
CA ASP A 141 -2.23 -16.22 14.22
C ASP A 141 -1.37 -16.79 13.07
N VAL A 142 -0.55 -15.95 12.44
CA VAL A 142 0.37 -16.29 11.35
C VAL A 142 1.74 -16.77 11.85
N LEU A 143 2.11 -16.54 13.12
CA LEU A 143 3.36 -17.03 13.71
C LEU A 143 3.31 -18.54 13.87
#